data_AF-A0A965XX30-F1
#
_entry.id   AF-A0A965XX30-F1
#
_cell.length_a   1.000
_cell.length_b   1.000
_cell.length_c   1.000
_cell.angle_alpha   90.00
_cell.angle_beta   90.00
_cell.angle_gamma   90.00
#
_symmetry.space_group_name_H-M   'P 1'
#
loop_
_entity.id
_entity.type
_entity.pdbx_description
1 polymer ?
#
loop_
_entity_poly.entity_id
_entity_poly.type
_entity_poly.pdbx_seq_one_letter_code
_entity_poly.pdbx_strand_id
1 'polypeptide(L)'
;MNTVFKEVAPTPNGPDIDKIEKFGWNTETGELIGSYGFVHKRDINVDMTYQRHPKISSVRRISREWNWESLGVLYVGKRIDGRFYIIDGQHRLAAALNRSDVELLPCIIYQSSGPRFEAKMFLEINRKSRRVSPNETFKTNLVIGDPISTAIKRVADDLGIHVKEKSGGSSPRKISCIDTIVSAWKTNPTAAEKCFRLASAIAIDTAITKDLFLGLFTLNKKLEAIEDEVFNYSQRLIQAGHAEIMLSIRKYNTLLNKGGENTYASGILSVINKHRRNKIKVEGLVY
;
A
#
# COMPACT_ATOMS: atom_id res chain seq x y z
N MET A 1 20.24 13.32 18.02
CA MET A 1 19.79 11.93 17.86
C MET A 1 18.71 11.64 18.88
N ASN A 2 17.66 10.92 18.50
CA ASN A 2 16.51 10.64 19.35
C ASN A 2 16.97 9.87 20.60
N THR A 3 16.68 10.37 21.80
CA THR A 3 17.09 9.79 23.10
C THR A 3 16.51 8.40 23.39
N VAL A 4 15.66 7.91 22.49
CA VAL A 4 14.94 6.62 22.56
C VAL A 4 15.83 5.42 22.20
N PHE A 5 16.88 5.61 21.38
CA PHE A 5 17.74 4.52 20.91
C PHE A 5 19.10 4.53 21.61
N LYS A 6 19.25 3.68 22.64
CA LYS A 6 20.49 3.49 23.42
C LYS A 6 20.79 2.00 23.61
N GLU A 7 22.05 1.65 23.77
CA GLU A 7 22.51 0.28 24.07
C GLU A 7 22.10 -0.18 25.47
N VAL A 8 21.95 0.78 26.39
CA VAL A 8 21.64 0.53 27.79
C VAL A 8 20.20 0.92 28.14
N ALA A 9 19.65 0.27 29.17
CA ALA A 9 18.30 0.51 29.67
C ALA A 9 18.35 1.07 31.10
N PRO A 10 17.63 2.18 31.37
CA PRO A 10 17.63 2.79 32.69
C PRO A 10 17.02 1.87 33.74
N THR A 11 17.59 1.90 34.95
CA THR A 11 17.08 1.18 36.12
C THR A 11 16.59 2.17 37.17
N PRO A 12 15.49 1.87 37.89
CA PRO A 12 15.06 2.71 39.00
C PRO A 12 16.11 2.59 40.13
N ASN A 13 16.97 3.58 40.27
CA ASN A 13 18.00 3.72 41.31
C ASN A 13 19.33 2.97 41.11
N GLY A 14 19.70 2.64 39.87
CA GLY A 14 20.99 2.04 39.55
C GLY A 14 21.62 2.63 38.29
N PRO A 15 22.85 2.21 37.94
CA PRO A 15 23.42 2.52 36.64
C PRO A 15 22.56 1.91 35.52
N ASP A 16 22.65 2.49 34.32
CA ASP A 16 22.03 1.90 33.13
C ASP A 16 22.67 0.51 32.88
N ILE A 17 21.85 -0.49 32.57
CA ILE A 17 22.30 -1.88 32.32
C ILE A 17 22.24 -2.17 30.83
N ASP A 18 23.20 -2.93 30.31
CA ASP A 18 23.19 -3.41 28.94
C ASP A 18 21.87 -4.13 28.60
N LYS A 19 21.32 -3.84 27.42
CA LYS A 19 20.02 -4.38 27.02
C LYS A 19 20.06 -5.87 26.68
N ILE A 20 21.18 -6.40 26.22
CA ILE A 20 21.35 -7.82 25.96
C ILE A 20 21.26 -8.57 27.29
N GLU A 21 21.98 -8.10 28.30
CA GLU A 21 21.94 -8.66 29.65
C GLU A 21 20.55 -8.52 30.27
N LYS A 22 19.97 -7.31 30.24
CA LYS A 22 18.68 -7.03 30.91
C LYS A 22 17.49 -7.76 30.28
N PHE A 23 17.47 -7.88 28.95
CA PHE A 23 16.32 -8.43 28.22
C PHE A 23 16.58 -9.81 27.60
N GLY A 24 17.77 -10.40 27.83
CA GLY A 24 18.15 -11.69 27.28
C GLY A 24 18.10 -11.71 25.74
N TRP A 25 18.56 -10.65 25.09
CA TRP A 25 18.53 -10.59 23.62
C TRP A 25 19.43 -11.68 23.02
N ASN A 26 19.01 -12.23 21.88
CA ASN A 26 19.76 -13.29 21.22
C ASN A 26 21.15 -12.79 20.77
N THR A 27 22.20 -13.40 21.30
CA THR A 27 23.60 -13.16 20.95
C THR A 27 24.12 -14.10 19.88
N GLU A 28 23.34 -15.11 19.47
CA GLU A 28 23.63 -15.94 18.31
C GLU A 28 23.39 -15.15 17.02
N THR A 29 24.22 -14.14 16.80
CA THR A 29 24.37 -13.50 15.51
C THR A 29 25.10 -14.50 14.63
N GLY A 30 24.37 -15.30 13.84
CA GLY A 30 24.99 -16.34 13.01
C GLY A 30 26.25 -15.83 12.30
N GLU A 31 27.28 -16.67 12.21
CA GLU A 31 28.67 -16.31 11.82
C GLU A 31 28.83 -15.75 10.39
N LEU A 32 27.73 -15.59 9.65
CA LEU A 32 27.72 -15.30 8.23
C LEU A 32 27.59 -13.79 7.98
N ILE A 33 28.71 -13.09 8.10
CA ILE A 33 28.85 -11.74 7.55
C ILE A 33 29.07 -11.90 6.04
N GLY A 34 28.05 -11.62 5.23
CA GLY A 34 28.20 -11.56 3.78
C GLY A 34 29.16 -10.43 3.41
N SER A 35 30.06 -10.65 2.45
CA SER A 35 30.96 -9.61 1.96
C SER A 35 30.29 -8.76 0.89
N TYR A 36 30.47 -7.43 0.98
CA TYR A 36 30.02 -6.54 -0.08
C TYR A 36 30.99 -6.57 -1.27
N GLY A 37 30.47 -6.58 -2.49
CA GLY A 37 31.28 -6.49 -3.70
C GLY A 37 30.43 -6.29 -4.96
N PHE A 38 31.09 -5.93 -6.06
CA PHE A 38 30.45 -5.86 -7.37
C PHE A 38 30.67 -7.17 -8.13
N VAL A 39 29.60 -7.72 -8.70
CA VAL A 39 29.65 -8.93 -9.53
C VAL A 39 29.13 -8.60 -10.91
N HIS A 40 29.82 -9.06 -11.94
CA HIS A 40 29.37 -8.88 -13.31
C HIS A 40 28.07 -9.65 -13.55
N LYS A 41 27.08 -9.01 -14.17
CA LYS A 41 25.70 -9.53 -14.29
C LYS A 41 25.62 -10.89 -15.00
N ARG A 42 26.60 -11.21 -15.86
CA ARG A 42 26.66 -12.51 -16.57
C ARG A 42 27.26 -13.64 -15.75
N ASP A 43 27.89 -13.31 -14.62
CA ASP A 43 28.52 -14.29 -13.74
C ASP A 43 27.55 -14.76 -12.64
N ILE A 44 26.40 -14.09 -12.52
CA ILE A 44 25.35 -14.40 -11.55
C ILE A 44 24.35 -15.37 -12.19
N ASN A 45 24.32 -16.59 -11.67
CA ASN A 45 23.46 -17.66 -12.13
C ASN A 45 22.12 -17.66 -11.40
N VAL A 46 21.10 -18.26 -12.02
CA VAL A 46 19.78 -18.46 -11.40
C VAL A 46 19.53 -19.95 -11.26
N ASP A 47 19.37 -20.41 -10.02
CA ASP A 47 18.95 -21.78 -9.75
C ASP A 47 17.41 -21.87 -9.77
N MET A 48 16.89 -22.46 -10.84
CA MET A 48 15.44 -22.58 -11.06
C MET A 48 14.77 -23.63 -10.17
N THR A 49 15.51 -24.41 -9.37
CA THR A 49 14.94 -25.44 -8.49
C THR A 49 14.11 -24.85 -7.35
N TYR A 50 14.41 -23.61 -6.92
CA TYR A 50 13.68 -22.92 -5.85
C TYR A 50 13.27 -21.48 -6.18
N GLN A 51 13.83 -20.88 -7.24
CA GLN A 51 13.46 -19.53 -7.68
C GLN A 51 12.18 -19.55 -8.52
N ARG A 52 11.40 -18.45 -8.45
CA ARG A 52 10.20 -18.28 -9.29
C ARG A 52 10.58 -17.69 -10.64
N HIS A 53 9.77 -17.91 -11.67
CA HIS A 53 9.93 -17.17 -12.91
C HIS A 53 9.68 -15.67 -12.67
N PRO A 54 10.56 -14.78 -13.16
CA PRO A 54 10.38 -13.36 -12.98
C PRO A 54 9.20 -12.87 -13.81
N LYS A 55 8.30 -12.13 -13.17
CA LYS A 55 7.22 -11.40 -13.86
C LYS A 55 7.80 -10.43 -14.90
N ILE A 56 7.53 -10.70 -16.17
CA ILE A 56 8.04 -9.91 -17.31
C ILE A 56 7.65 -8.43 -17.19
N SER A 57 6.44 -8.12 -16.72
CA SER A 57 6.00 -6.74 -16.51
C SER A 57 6.86 -5.98 -15.51
N SER A 58 7.24 -6.62 -14.40
CA SER A 58 8.15 -6.04 -13.41
C SER A 58 9.55 -5.84 -13.98
N VAL A 59 10.08 -6.82 -14.71
CA VAL A 59 11.40 -6.71 -15.34
C VAL A 59 11.43 -5.54 -16.32
N ARG A 60 10.45 -5.46 -17.23
CA ARG A 60 10.35 -4.35 -18.20
C ARG A 60 10.27 -2.99 -17.53
N ARG A 61 9.47 -2.87 -16.45
CA ARG A 61 9.36 -1.62 -15.69
C ARG A 61 10.69 -1.23 -15.07
N ILE A 62 11.38 -2.15 -14.39
CA ILE A 62 12.70 -1.88 -13.77
C ILE A 62 13.74 -1.54 -14.85
N SER A 63 13.76 -2.24 -15.98
CA SER A 63 14.66 -1.93 -17.09
C SER A 63 14.44 -0.52 -17.64
N ARG A 64 13.18 -0.10 -17.78
CA ARG A 64 12.81 1.23 -18.29
C ARG A 64 13.13 2.34 -17.29
N GLU A 65 12.80 2.13 -16.02
CA GLU A 65 12.89 3.12 -14.94
C GLU A 65 14.11 2.83 -14.05
N TRP A 66 15.22 2.40 -14.67
CA TRP A 66 16.41 2.00 -13.94
C TRP A 66 16.94 3.14 -13.08
N ASN A 67 17.03 2.91 -11.77
CA ASN A 67 17.54 3.86 -10.80
C ASN A 67 18.39 3.10 -9.77
N TRP A 68 19.67 3.48 -9.65
CA TRP A 68 20.64 2.88 -8.73
C TRP A 68 20.22 3.01 -7.26
N GLU A 69 19.60 4.12 -6.88
CA GLU A 69 19.12 4.37 -5.50
C GLU A 69 18.00 3.39 -5.11
N SER A 70 17.13 3.06 -6.08
CA SER A 70 16.01 2.14 -5.89
C SER A 70 16.41 0.66 -6.06
N LEU A 71 17.56 0.39 -6.70
CA LEU A 71 18.04 -0.96 -6.95
C LEU A 71 18.47 -1.64 -5.66
N GLY A 72 19.14 -0.93 -4.75
CA GLY A 72 19.80 -1.52 -3.60
C GLY A 72 20.85 -2.56 -3.99
N VAL A 73 21.12 -3.51 -3.08
CA VAL A 73 22.06 -4.62 -3.30
C VAL A 73 21.34 -5.93 -3.64
N LEU A 74 21.97 -6.78 -4.43
CA LEU A 74 21.56 -8.17 -4.63
C LEU A 74 22.12 -9.07 -3.54
N TYR A 75 21.42 -10.15 -3.22
CA TYR A 75 21.95 -11.18 -2.33
C TYR A 75 22.37 -12.38 -3.17
N VAL A 76 23.62 -12.80 -3.02
CA VAL A 76 24.25 -13.82 -3.87
C VAL A 76 24.94 -14.88 -3.00
N GLY A 77 24.75 -16.14 -3.34
CA GLY A 77 25.48 -17.27 -2.77
C GLY A 77 26.66 -17.63 -3.66
N LYS A 78 27.88 -17.58 -3.14
CA LYS A 78 29.06 -18.19 -3.76
C LYS A 78 29.14 -19.64 -3.30
N ARG A 79 28.88 -20.58 -4.21
CA ARG A 79 28.96 -22.02 -3.89
C ARG A 79 30.42 -22.49 -3.86
N ILE A 80 30.64 -23.71 -3.40
CA ILE A 80 31.99 -24.30 -3.27
C ILE A 80 32.73 -24.42 -4.62
N ASP A 81 31.99 -24.49 -5.73
CA ASP A 81 32.52 -24.46 -7.10
C ASP A 81 32.97 -23.05 -7.55
N GLY A 82 32.84 -22.04 -6.68
CA GLY A 82 33.20 -20.66 -6.93
C GLY A 82 32.15 -19.87 -7.73
N ARG A 83 31.07 -20.51 -8.20
CA ARG A 83 30.03 -19.85 -8.99
C ARG A 83 29.07 -19.07 -8.10
N PHE A 84 28.57 -17.96 -8.63
CA PHE A 84 27.61 -17.10 -7.96
C PHE A 84 26.18 -17.45 -8.36
N TYR A 85 25.30 -17.58 -7.37
CA TYR A 85 23.88 -17.86 -7.56
C TYR A 85 23.03 -16.81 -6.86
N ILE A 86 22.00 -16.31 -7.55
CA ILE A 86 21.10 -15.30 -6.98
C ILE A 86 20.25 -15.91 -5.85
N ILE A 87 20.27 -15.26 -4.69
CA ILE A 87 19.40 -15.56 -3.55
C ILE A 87 18.19 -14.64 -3.58
N ASP A 88 18.42 -13.32 -3.64
CA ASP A 88 17.36 -12.30 -3.73
C ASP A 88 17.73 -11.20 -4.75
N GLY A 89 16.72 -10.75 -5.50
CA GLY A 89 16.86 -9.70 -6.51
C GLY A 89 16.89 -10.18 -7.97
N GLN A 90 16.32 -11.35 -8.24
CA GLN A 90 16.22 -11.92 -9.59
C GLN A 90 15.59 -10.97 -10.63
N HIS A 91 14.54 -10.19 -10.29
CA HIS A 91 13.97 -9.19 -11.21
C HIS A 91 14.95 -8.07 -11.57
N ARG A 92 15.79 -7.67 -10.62
CA ARG A 92 16.80 -6.62 -10.78
C ARG A 92 17.95 -7.12 -11.66
N LEU A 93 18.41 -8.35 -11.43
CA LEU A 93 19.38 -9.03 -12.31
C LEU A 93 18.84 -9.16 -13.74
N ALA A 94 17.61 -9.66 -13.91
CA ALA A 94 16.98 -9.78 -15.22
C ALA A 94 16.83 -8.41 -15.92
N ALA A 95 16.52 -7.36 -15.16
CA ALA A 95 16.42 -6.02 -15.70
C ALA A 95 17.78 -5.44 -16.14
N ALA A 96 18.86 -5.75 -15.41
CA ALA A 96 20.24 -5.40 -15.77
C ALA A 96 20.70 -6.15 -17.04
N LEU A 97 20.28 -7.40 -17.21
CA LEU A 97 20.56 -8.17 -18.42
C LEU A 97 19.92 -7.56 -19.68
N ASN A 98 18.81 -6.83 -19.53
CA ASN A 98 18.16 -6.08 -20.62
C ASN A 98 18.79 -4.70 -20.89
N ARG A 99 19.85 -4.32 -20.18
CA ARG A 99 20.47 -3.00 -20.26
C ARG A 99 21.94 -3.12 -20.63
N SER A 100 22.37 -2.55 -21.75
CA SER A 100 23.77 -2.61 -22.18
C SER A 100 24.69 -1.74 -21.31
N ASP A 101 24.16 -0.68 -20.71
CA ASP A 101 24.87 0.29 -19.87
C ASP A 101 25.12 -0.17 -18.43
N VAL A 102 24.63 -1.36 -18.05
CA VAL A 102 24.79 -1.93 -16.71
C VAL A 102 25.57 -3.22 -16.83
N GLU A 103 26.80 -3.26 -16.30
CA GLU A 103 27.65 -4.47 -16.35
C GLU A 103 27.82 -5.11 -14.97
N LEU A 104 28.13 -4.29 -13.97
CA LEU A 104 28.40 -4.71 -12.60
C LEU A 104 27.20 -4.41 -11.70
N LEU A 105 26.88 -5.32 -10.79
CA LEU A 105 25.79 -5.18 -9.83
C LEU A 105 26.35 -5.23 -8.40
N PRO A 106 25.91 -4.33 -7.50
CA PRO A 106 26.30 -4.37 -6.10
C PRO A 106 25.64 -5.56 -5.41
N CYS A 107 26.44 -6.38 -4.74
CA CYS A 107 26.03 -7.63 -4.13
C CYS A 107 26.52 -7.75 -2.69
N ILE A 108 25.72 -8.41 -1.85
CA ILE A 108 26.18 -9.05 -0.62
C ILE A 108 26.36 -10.53 -0.92
N ILE A 109 27.59 -11.01 -0.74
CA ILE A 109 28.05 -12.35 -1.14
C ILE A 109 28.18 -13.23 0.10
N TYR A 110 27.44 -14.33 0.14
CA TYR A 110 27.50 -15.34 1.20
C TYR A 110 28.19 -16.59 0.70
N GLN A 111 28.98 -17.25 1.54
CA GLN A 111 29.38 -18.62 1.26
C GLN A 111 28.14 -19.52 1.34
N SER A 112 27.86 -20.24 0.26
CA SER A 112 26.66 -21.06 0.12
C SER A 112 27.02 -22.54 0.11
N SER A 113 26.37 -23.31 0.99
CA SER A 113 26.40 -24.78 0.94
C SER A 113 25.44 -25.37 -0.10
N GLY A 114 24.76 -24.53 -0.89
CA GLY A 114 23.92 -24.92 -2.01
C GLY A 114 22.45 -24.47 -1.90
N PRO A 115 21.56 -25.03 -2.73
CA PRO A 115 20.19 -24.53 -2.91
C PRO A 115 19.35 -24.44 -1.63
N ARG A 116 19.52 -25.40 -0.71
CA ARG A 116 18.76 -25.43 0.56
C ARG A 116 19.10 -24.24 1.46
N PHE A 117 20.38 -23.87 1.52
CA PHE A 117 20.84 -22.71 2.28
C PHE A 117 20.31 -21.41 1.66
N GLU A 118 20.44 -21.28 0.35
CA GLU A 118 19.97 -20.12 -0.41
C GLU A 118 18.46 -19.92 -0.26
N ALA A 119 17.67 -20.99 -0.34
CA ALA A 119 16.22 -20.93 -0.12
C ALA A 119 15.85 -20.49 1.30
N LYS A 120 16.58 -20.95 2.34
CA LYS A 120 16.38 -20.49 3.72
C LYS A 120 16.66 -19.00 3.84
N MET A 121 17.79 -18.53 3.29
CA MET A 121 18.16 -17.12 3.28
C MET A 121 17.13 -16.26 2.53
N PHE A 122 16.66 -16.71 1.37
CA PHE A 122 15.60 -16.04 0.61
C PHE A 122 14.34 -15.83 1.46
N LEU A 123 13.91 -16.88 2.19
CA LEU A 123 12.75 -16.78 3.08
C LEU A 123 13.00 -15.81 4.25
N GLU A 124 14.16 -15.87 4.90
CA GLU A 124 14.55 -14.96 6.00
C GLU A 124 14.55 -13.49 5.56
N ILE A 125 15.17 -13.20 4.40
CA ILE A 125 15.23 -11.85 3.81
C ILE A 125 13.81 -11.34 3.52
N ASN A 126 12.97 -12.16 2.88
CA ASN A 126 11.65 -11.74 2.47
C ASN A 126 10.62 -11.71 3.60
N ARG A 127 10.75 -12.57 4.63
CA ARG A 127 9.88 -12.57 5.83
C ARG A 127 9.94 -11.24 6.59
N LYS A 128 11.11 -10.59 6.60
CA LYS A 128 11.33 -9.32 7.32
C LYS A 128 10.88 -8.08 6.55
N SER A 129 10.62 -8.21 5.25
CA SER A 129 10.17 -7.07 4.43
C SER A 129 8.71 -6.72 4.73
N ARG A 130 8.52 -5.75 5.62
CA ARG A 130 7.19 -5.16 5.88
C ARG A 130 6.81 -4.29 4.68
N ARG A 131 5.67 -4.60 4.06
CA ARG A 131 5.09 -3.72 3.04
C ARG A 131 4.83 -2.34 3.66
N VAL A 132 5.33 -1.30 3.00
CA VAL A 132 4.98 0.09 3.33
C VAL A 132 3.46 0.22 3.22
N SER A 133 2.81 0.63 4.31
CA SER A 133 1.37 0.80 4.37
C SER A 133 0.93 2.00 3.52
N PRO A 134 -0.32 2.04 3.04
CA PRO A 134 -0.84 3.19 2.31
C PRO A 134 -0.67 4.53 3.03
N ASN A 135 -0.76 4.54 4.36
CA ASN A 135 -0.59 5.75 5.17
C ASN A 135 0.87 6.21 5.19
N GLU A 136 1.82 5.26 5.32
CA GLU A 136 3.26 5.56 5.22
C GLU A 136 3.60 6.06 3.81
N THR A 137 3.08 5.41 2.76
CA THR A 137 3.25 5.87 1.37
C THR A 137 2.70 7.28 1.17
N PHE A 138 1.49 7.58 1.64
CA PHE A 138 0.89 8.91 1.53
C PHE A 138 1.73 9.96 2.28
N LYS A 139 2.21 9.64 3.49
CA LYS A 139 3.10 10.52 4.26
C LYS A 139 4.42 10.79 3.52
N THR A 140 5.05 9.76 2.96
CA THR A 140 6.26 9.91 2.14
C THR A 140 5.99 10.77 0.91
N ASN A 141 4.86 10.54 0.22
CA ASN A 141 4.45 11.33 -0.94
C ASN A 141 4.27 12.82 -0.61
N LEU A 142 3.74 13.15 0.57
CA LEU A 142 3.67 14.54 1.03
C LEU A 142 5.06 15.16 1.24
N VAL A 143 6.01 14.41 1.80
CA VAL A 143 7.39 14.89 2.02
C VAL A 143 8.09 15.18 0.69
N ILE A 144 7.90 14.33 -0.32
CA ILE A 144 8.48 14.53 -1.66
C ILE A 144 7.68 15.50 -2.54
N GLY A 145 6.58 16.08 -2.03
CA GLY A 145 5.78 17.08 -2.74
C GLY A 145 4.90 16.54 -3.87
N ASP A 146 4.48 15.27 -3.81
CA ASP A 146 3.57 14.68 -4.81
C ASP A 146 2.28 15.54 -4.97
N PRO A 147 1.97 16.06 -6.17
CA PRO A 147 0.85 16.99 -6.37
C PRO A 147 -0.51 16.42 -5.94
N ILE A 148 -0.73 15.13 -6.17
CA ILE A 148 -1.99 14.46 -5.81
C ILE A 148 -2.12 14.36 -4.30
N SER A 149 -1.08 13.89 -3.62
CA SER A 149 -1.08 13.75 -2.17
C SER A 149 -1.23 15.11 -1.48
N THR A 150 -0.54 16.14 -1.99
CA THR A 150 -0.68 17.52 -1.52
C THR A 150 -2.08 18.08 -1.72
N ALA A 151 -2.72 17.84 -2.87
CA ALA A 151 -4.09 18.27 -3.13
C ALA A 151 -5.09 17.60 -2.17
N ILE A 152 -4.96 16.29 -1.95
CA ILE A 152 -5.80 15.55 -0.99
C ILE A 152 -5.60 16.10 0.42
N LYS A 153 -4.35 16.35 0.84
CA LYS A 153 -4.03 16.90 2.16
C LYS A 153 -4.66 18.29 2.36
N ARG A 154 -4.58 19.17 1.36
CA ARG A 154 -5.23 20.49 1.40
C ARG A 154 -6.73 20.37 1.63
N VAL A 155 -7.43 19.53 0.86
CA VAL A 155 -8.88 19.33 1.03
C VAL A 155 -9.20 18.71 2.39
N ALA A 156 -8.38 17.76 2.86
CA ALA A 156 -8.57 17.16 4.17
C ALA A 156 -8.41 18.20 5.30
N ASP A 157 -7.42 19.09 5.20
CA ASP A 157 -7.19 20.18 6.15
C ASP A 157 -8.36 21.17 6.15
N ASP A 158 -8.85 21.58 4.98
CA ASP A 158 -10.03 22.45 4.83
C ASP A 158 -11.27 21.87 5.54
N LEU A 159 -11.38 20.54 5.59
CA LEU A 159 -12.48 19.82 6.24
C LEU A 159 -12.21 19.49 7.72
N GLY A 160 -11.01 19.79 8.23
CA GLY A 160 -10.56 19.38 9.55
C GLY A 160 -10.51 17.86 9.72
N ILE A 161 -10.13 17.14 8.66
CA ILE A 161 -10.00 15.68 8.62
C ILE A 161 -8.53 15.28 8.64
N HIS A 162 -8.21 14.21 9.36
CA HIS A 162 -6.85 13.68 9.44
C HIS A 162 -6.72 12.25 8.90
N VAL A 163 -5.58 11.95 8.28
CA VAL A 163 -5.23 10.58 7.89
C VAL A 163 -4.90 9.79 9.15
N LYS A 164 -5.44 8.59 9.27
CA LYS A 164 -5.29 7.77 10.46
C LYS A 164 -3.86 7.22 10.59
N GLU A 165 -3.23 7.36 11.76
CA GLU A 165 -1.87 6.86 11.98
C GLU A 165 -1.77 5.34 12.27
N LYS A 166 -2.82 4.74 12.84
CA LYS A 166 -2.88 3.30 13.18
C LYS A 166 -4.18 2.66 12.70
N SER A 167 -4.16 1.39 12.29
CA SER A 167 -5.37 0.61 11.98
C SER A 167 -6.23 0.36 13.25
N GLY A 168 -7.57 0.32 13.12
CA GLY A 168 -8.51 0.05 14.24
C GLY A 168 -9.11 1.29 14.93
N GLY A 169 -10.45 1.36 15.08
CA GLY A 169 -11.21 2.47 15.70
C GLY A 169 -11.98 3.40 14.73
N SER A 170 -13.27 3.63 15.01
CA SER A 170 -14.14 4.58 14.30
C SER A 170 -14.05 5.97 14.96
N SER A 171 -12.87 6.60 14.88
CA SER A 171 -12.76 7.98 15.35
C SER A 171 -13.38 8.93 14.32
N PRO A 172 -14.19 9.91 14.77
CA PRO A 172 -14.68 10.99 13.91
C PRO A 172 -13.53 11.69 13.18
N ARG A 173 -13.85 12.32 12.03
CA ARG A 173 -12.92 13.17 11.26
C ARG A 173 -11.62 12.46 10.85
N LYS A 174 -11.69 11.16 10.54
CA LYS A 174 -10.54 10.38 10.05
C LYS A 174 -10.79 9.72 8.69
N ILE A 175 -9.73 9.58 7.91
CA ILE A 175 -9.71 8.80 6.67
C ILE A 175 -9.23 7.39 6.98
N SER A 176 -9.99 6.36 6.58
CA SER A 176 -9.56 4.96 6.69
C SER A 176 -9.23 4.29 5.35
N CYS A 177 -9.33 5.02 4.23
CA CYS A 177 -9.23 4.50 2.87
C CYS A 177 -8.38 5.39 1.93
N ILE A 178 -7.21 5.84 2.41
CA ILE A 178 -6.38 6.83 1.68
C ILE A 178 -5.92 6.34 0.30
N ASP A 179 -5.66 5.04 0.14
CA ASP A 179 -5.31 4.42 -1.15
C ASP A 179 -6.42 4.57 -2.20
N THR A 180 -7.67 4.40 -1.76
CA THR A 180 -8.88 4.51 -2.58
C THR A 180 -9.10 5.96 -3.00
N ILE A 181 -8.90 6.89 -2.08
CA ILE A 181 -8.96 8.34 -2.34
C ILE A 181 -7.89 8.74 -3.35
N VAL A 182 -6.62 8.35 -3.15
CA VAL A 182 -5.53 8.63 -4.10
C VAL A 182 -5.84 8.06 -5.49
N SER A 183 -6.41 6.86 -5.57
CA SER A 183 -6.78 6.22 -6.84
C SER A 183 -7.91 6.98 -7.55
N ALA A 184 -8.90 7.47 -6.81
CA ALA A 184 -9.97 8.29 -7.35
C ALA A 184 -9.43 9.64 -7.89
N TRP A 185 -8.56 10.30 -7.13
CA TRP A 185 -7.91 11.55 -7.57
C TRP A 185 -7.07 11.38 -8.82
N LYS A 186 -6.34 10.26 -8.96
CA LYS A 186 -5.59 9.93 -10.19
C LYS A 186 -6.50 9.80 -11.41
N THR A 187 -7.74 9.39 -11.21
CA THR A 187 -8.70 9.14 -12.29
C THR A 187 -9.48 10.39 -12.68
N ASN A 188 -10.04 11.11 -11.70
CA ASN A 188 -10.78 12.35 -11.90
C ASN A 188 -10.67 13.22 -10.62
N PRO A 189 -9.73 14.17 -10.56
CA PRO A 189 -9.52 15.01 -9.38
C PRO A 189 -10.77 15.78 -8.95
N THR A 190 -11.50 16.35 -9.90
CA THR A 190 -12.68 17.20 -9.63
C THR A 190 -13.81 16.37 -9.00
N ALA A 191 -14.16 15.24 -9.60
CA ALA A 191 -15.20 14.36 -9.07
C ALA A 191 -14.79 13.76 -7.71
N ALA A 192 -13.50 13.42 -7.56
CA ALA A 192 -12.99 12.85 -6.32
C ALA A 192 -13.02 13.86 -5.17
N GLU A 193 -12.63 15.12 -5.41
CA GLU A 193 -12.74 16.20 -4.41
C GLU A 193 -14.19 16.42 -3.99
N LYS A 194 -15.11 16.57 -4.94
CA LYS A 194 -16.52 16.76 -4.62
C LYS A 194 -17.05 15.56 -3.80
N CYS A 195 -16.75 14.32 -4.20
CA CYS A 195 -17.19 13.11 -3.48
C CYS A 195 -16.59 13.01 -2.08
N PHE A 196 -15.35 13.46 -1.89
CA PHE A 196 -14.70 13.46 -0.58
C PHE A 196 -15.35 14.47 0.37
N ARG A 197 -15.67 15.68 -0.10
CA ARG A 197 -16.41 16.68 0.67
C ARG A 197 -17.80 16.17 1.04
N LEU A 198 -18.51 15.52 0.12
CA LEU A 198 -19.81 14.90 0.40
C LEU A 198 -19.70 13.74 1.42
N ALA A 199 -18.69 12.88 1.27
CA ALA A 199 -18.44 11.81 2.22
C ALA A 199 -18.15 12.35 3.63
N SER A 200 -17.39 13.45 3.74
CA SER A 200 -17.16 14.17 5.00
C SER A 200 -18.45 14.73 5.61
N ALA A 201 -19.34 15.29 4.79
CA ALA A 201 -20.62 15.82 5.26
C ALA A 201 -21.58 14.73 5.75
N ILE A 202 -21.47 13.50 5.21
CA ILE A 202 -22.24 12.33 5.64
C ILE A 202 -21.64 11.67 6.89
N ALA A 203 -20.32 11.58 6.96
CA ALA A 203 -19.56 10.87 8.00
C ALA A 203 -19.02 11.81 9.09
N ILE A 204 -19.90 12.61 9.71
CA ILE A 204 -19.52 13.64 10.69
C ILE A 204 -18.88 13.00 11.95
N ASP A 205 -19.57 12.01 12.53
CA ASP A 205 -19.17 11.34 13.78
C ASP A 205 -18.46 10.00 13.55
N THR A 206 -18.11 9.70 12.31
CA THR A 206 -17.45 8.44 11.93
C THR A 206 -16.24 8.71 11.04
N ALA A 207 -15.48 7.66 10.73
CA ALA A 207 -14.43 7.74 9.73
C ALA A 207 -15.02 7.63 8.32
N ILE A 208 -14.40 8.29 7.33
CA ILE A 208 -14.71 8.07 5.91
C ILE A 208 -14.18 6.69 5.52
N THR A 209 -15.11 5.76 5.37
CA THR A 209 -14.82 4.36 5.00
C THR A 209 -14.68 4.18 3.50
N LYS A 210 -14.00 3.09 3.11
CA LYS A 210 -13.84 2.72 1.69
C LYS A 210 -15.19 2.57 1.01
N ASP A 211 -16.12 1.85 1.65
CA ASP A 211 -17.43 1.52 1.10
C ASP A 211 -18.24 2.78 0.77
N LEU A 212 -18.25 3.77 1.68
CA LEU A 212 -18.91 5.05 1.47
C LEU A 212 -18.26 5.84 0.33
N PHE A 213 -16.96 6.10 0.43
CA PHE A 213 -16.28 6.96 -0.54
C PHE A 213 -16.26 6.35 -1.94
N LEU A 214 -15.90 5.06 -2.06
CA LEU A 214 -15.87 4.36 -3.34
C LEU A 214 -17.28 4.25 -3.94
N GLY A 215 -18.29 3.98 -3.12
CA GLY A 215 -19.68 3.94 -3.59
C GLY A 215 -20.15 5.28 -4.15
N LEU A 216 -19.85 6.41 -3.47
CA LEU A 216 -20.19 7.76 -3.95
C LEU A 216 -19.49 8.07 -5.26
N PHE A 217 -18.18 7.80 -5.35
CA PHE A 217 -17.38 8.08 -6.54
C PHE A 217 -17.83 7.26 -7.75
N THR A 218 -18.09 5.97 -7.55
CA THR A 218 -18.58 5.07 -8.61
C THR A 218 -20.00 5.44 -9.04
N LEU A 219 -20.87 5.80 -8.10
CA LEU A 219 -22.21 6.27 -8.43
C LEU A 219 -22.15 7.56 -9.25
N ASN A 220 -21.31 8.53 -8.87
CA ASN A 220 -21.13 9.77 -9.64
C ASN A 220 -20.71 9.47 -11.08
N LYS A 221 -19.69 8.64 -11.27
CA LYS A 221 -19.20 8.25 -12.60
C LYS A 221 -20.29 7.61 -13.47
N LYS A 222 -21.20 6.84 -12.86
CA LYS A 222 -22.29 6.18 -13.60
C LYS A 222 -23.47 7.11 -13.86
N LEU A 223 -23.72 8.09 -12.99
CA LEU A 223 -24.74 9.11 -13.19
C LEU A 223 -24.36 10.06 -14.34
N GLU A 224 -23.07 10.33 -14.55
CA GLU A 224 -22.60 11.15 -15.68
C GLU A 224 -23.08 10.61 -17.05
N ALA A 225 -23.25 9.29 -17.19
CA ALA A 225 -23.74 8.67 -18.42
C ALA A 225 -25.22 8.96 -18.72
N ILE A 226 -25.97 9.47 -17.73
CA ILE A 226 -27.36 9.92 -17.87
C ILE A 226 -27.48 11.42 -17.58
N GLU A 227 -26.38 12.17 -17.76
CA GLU A 227 -26.28 13.62 -17.56
C GLU A 227 -26.69 14.07 -16.15
N ASP A 228 -26.43 13.23 -15.14
CA ASP A 228 -26.73 13.49 -13.74
C ASP A 228 -25.44 13.41 -12.89
N GLU A 229 -25.49 13.89 -11.64
CA GLU A 229 -24.38 13.83 -10.71
C GLU A 229 -24.85 13.49 -9.29
N VAL A 230 -24.00 12.83 -8.50
CA VAL A 230 -24.39 12.42 -7.14
C VAL A 230 -24.69 13.62 -6.24
N PHE A 231 -24.14 14.79 -6.57
CA PHE A 231 -24.29 16.05 -5.83
C PHE A 231 -25.71 16.61 -5.86
N ASN A 232 -26.49 16.31 -6.92
CA ASN A 232 -27.91 16.64 -7.00
C ASN A 232 -28.72 15.98 -5.85
N TYR A 233 -28.15 14.96 -5.21
CA TYR A 233 -28.75 14.21 -4.11
C TYR A 233 -28.06 14.43 -2.75
N SER A 234 -27.17 15.42 -2.66
CA SER A 234 -26.35 15.70 -1.47
C SER A 234 -27.18 15.90 -0.20
N GLN A 235 -28.19 16.79 -0.22
CA GLN A 235 -29.06 17.05 0.95
C GLN A 235 -29.71 15.76 1.47
N ARG A 236 -30.21 14.94 0.54
CA ARG A 236 -30.88 13.68 0.87
C ARG A 236 -29.92 12.68 1.50
N LEU A 237 -28.72 12.54 0.94
CA LEU A 237 -27.68 11.65 1.46
C LEU A 237 -27.18 12.11 2.84
N ILE A 238 -27.02 13.42 3.04
CA ILE A 238 -26.65 14.00 4.33
C ILE A 238 -27.75 13.75 5.37
N GLN A 239 -29.03 13.95 5.02
CA GLN A 239 -30.16 13.69 5.92
C GLN A 239 -30.30 12.21 6.31
N ALA A 240 -30.06 11.28 5.38
CA ALA A 240 -30.01 9.85 5.69
C ALA A 240 -28.86 9.52 6.64
N GLY A 241 -27.72 10.23 6.48
CA GLY A 241 -26.54 10.09 7.31
C GLY A 241 -25.80 8.77 7.11
N HIS A 242 -24.62 8.68 7.76
CA HIS A 242 -23.72 7.54 7.59
C HIS A 242 -24.36 6.18 7.96
N ALA A 243 -25.14 6.12 9.05
CA ALA A 243 -25.69 4.87 9.55
C ALA A 243 -26.67 4.21 8.56
N GLU A 244 -27.63 4.98 8.02
CA GLU A 244 -28.61 4.46 7.06
C GLU A 244 -27.94 4.03 5.75
N ILE A 245 -27.01 4.84 5.23
CA ILE A 245 -26.28 4.53 4.01
C ILE A 245 -25.49 3.24 4.16
N MET A 246 -24.76 3.08 5.28
CA MET A 246 -23.98 1.87 5.52
C MET A 246 -24.86 0.64 5.73
N LEU A 247 -26.05 0.77 6.35
CA LEU A 247 -27.02 -0.33 6.44
C LEU A 247 -27.52 -0.74 5.05
N SER A 248 -27.82 0.22 4.18
CA SER A 248 -28.20 -0.06 2.79
C SER A 248 -27.09 -0.78 2.04
N ILE A 249 -25.84 -0.29 2.12
CA ILE A 249 -24.69 -0.94 1.48
C ILE A 249 -24.53 -2.39 1.98
N ARG A 250 -24.64 -2.64 3.29
CA ARG A 250 -24.55 -3.99 3.84
C ARG A 250 -25.67 -4.91 3.32
N LYS A 251 -26.91 -4.40 3.24
CA LYS A 251 -28.03 -5.15 2.65
C LYS A 251 -27.72 -5.58 1.22
N TYR A 252 -27.13 -4.69 0.41
CA TYR A 252 -26.77 -5.00 -0.98
C TYR A 252 -25.56 -5.94 -1.08
N ASN A 253 -24.60 -5.85 -0.18
CA ASN A 253 -23.51 -6.84 -0.08
C ASN A 253 -24.07 -8.26 0.15
N THR A 254 -25.06 -8.40 1.04
CA THR A 254 -25.75 -9.67 1.28
C THR A 254 -26.58 -10.11 0.07
N LEU A 255 -27.39 -9.20 -0.51
CA LEU A 255 -28.27 -9.48 -1.63
C LEU A 255 -27.50 -9.97 -2.88
N LEU A 256 -26.36 -9.36 -3.17
CA LEU A 256 -25.55 -9.68 -4.35
C LEU A 256 -24.46 -10.72 -4.07
N ASN A 257 -24.33 -11.17 -2.81
CA ASN A 257 -23.25 -12.03 -2.31
C ASN A 257 -21.85 -11.56 -2.77
N LYS A 258 -21.67 -10.24 -2.89
CA LYS A 258 -20.48 -9.63 -3.49
C LYS A 258 -20.35 -8.19 -3.02
N GLY A 259 -19.18 -7.83 -2.50
CA GLY A 259 -18.81 -6.44 -2.22
C GLY A 259 -18.21 -5.73 -3.44
N GLY A 260 -17.78 -4.49 -3.24
CA GLY A 260 -17.08 -3.70 -4.24
C GLY A 260 -17.92 -2.56 -4.81
N GLU A 261 -17.31 -1.84 -5.75
CA GLU A 261 -17.77 -0.51 -6.18
C GLU A 261 -19.23 -0.44 -6.64
N ASN A 262 -19.68 -1.38 -7.47
CA ASN A 262 -21.06 -1.40 -7.97
C ASN A 262 -22.06 -1.76 -6.86
N THR A 263 -21.68 -2.63 -5.92
CA THR A 263 -22.55 -2.97 -4.78
C THR A 263 -22.70 -1.78 -3.85
N TYR A 264 -21.60 -1.08 -3.55
CA TYR A 264 -21.62 0.12 -2.70
C TYR A 264 -22.45 1.23 -3.35
N ALA A 265 -22.24 1.48 -4.65
CA ALA A 265 -23.03 2.43 -5.43
C ALA A 265 -24.53 2.05 -5.48
N SER A 266 -24.86 0.76 -5.61
CA SER A 266 -26.24 0.26 -5.57
C SER A 266 -26.92 0.54 -4.23
N GLY A 267 -26.22 0.30 -3.11
CA GLY A 267 -26.71 0.62 -1.78
C GLY A 267 -27.01 2.11 -1.59
N ILE A 268 -26.12 2.98 -2.08
CA ILE A 268 -26.33 4.44 -2.03
C ILE A 268 -27.49 4.87 -2.94
N LEU A 269 -27.56 4.34 -4.17
CA LEU A 269 -28.65 4.61 -5.11
C LEU A 269 -30.02 4.22 -4.52
N SER A 270 -30.08 3.11 -3.78
CA SER A 270 -31.31 2.70 -3.08
C SER A 270 -31.78 3.73 -2.04
N VAL A 271 -30.86 4.36 -1.30
CA VAL A 271 -31.19 5.46 -0.36
C VAL A 271 -31.72 6.69 -1.11
N ILE A 272 -31.11 7.02 -2.26
CA ILE A 272 -31.59 8.11 -3.12
C ILE A 272 -33.01 7.80 -3.62
N ASN A 273 -33.26 6.56 -4.06
CA ASN A 273 -34.55 6.15 -4.62
C ASN A 273 -35.65 5.89 -3.59
N LYS A 274 -35.34 5.83 -2.29
CA LYS A 274 -36.31 5.60 -1.22
C LYS A 274 -37.47 6.60 -1.32
N HIS A 275 -38.72 6.16 -1.32
CA HIS A 275 -39.91 7.03 -1.45
C HIS A 275 -39.98 7.91 -2.72
N ARG A 276 -39.14 7.72 -3.74
CA ARG A 276 -39.31 8.39 -5.05
C ARG A 276 -40.32 7.61 -5.90
N ARG A 277 -41.30 8.33 -6.47
CA ARG A 277 -42.28 7.74 -7.43
C ARG A 277 -41.57 7.29 -8.72
N ASN A 278 -40.72 8.15 -9.26
CA ASN A 278 -39.88 7.86 -10.42
C ASN A 278 -38.46 7.54 -9.94
N LYS A 279 -38.13 6.24 -9.90
CA LYS A 279 -36.80 5.79 -9.49
C LYS A 279 -35.75 6.10 -10.57
N ILE A 280 -34.59 6.59 -10.14
CA ILE A 280 -33.41 6.74 -11.01
C ILE A 280 -32.91 5.34 -11.36
N LYS A 281 -32.66 5.12 -12.65
CA LYS A 281 -32.12 3.87 -13.16
C LYS A 281 -30.71 4.14 -13.67
N VAL A 282 -29.75 3.37 -13.19
CA VAL A 282 -28.35 3.50 -13.57
C VAL A 282 -27.85 2.14 -14.03
N GLU A 283 -27.25 2.08 -15.21
CA GLU A 283 -26.80 0.81 -15.80
C GLU A 283 -25.78 0.09 -14.90
N GLY A 284 -26.02 -1.21 -14.69
CA GLY A 284 -25.17 -2.06 -13.85
C GLY A 284 -25.30 -1.82 -12.34
N LEU A 285 -26.28 -1.03 -11.89
CA LEU A 285 -26.64 -0.88 -10.47
C LEU A 285 -28.03 -1.43 -10.18
N VAL A 286 -28.21 -1.96 -8.97
CA VAL A 286 -29.49 -2.47 -8.46
C VAL A 286 -30.06 -1.46 -7.45
N TYR A 287 -31.37 -1.21 -7.43
CA TYR A 287 -31.97 -0.11 -6.64
C TYR A 287 -33.44 -0.32 -6.22
#